data_AF-A0A970CL55-F1
#
_entry.id   AF-A0A970CL55-F1
#
_cell.length_a   1.000
_cell.length_b   1.000
_cell.length_c   1.000
_cell.angle_alpha   90.00
_cell.angle_beta   90.00
_cell.angle_gamma   90.00
#
_symmetry.space_group_name_H-M   'P 1'
#
loop_
_entity.id
_entity.type
_entity.pdbx_description
1 polymer ?
#
loop_
_entity_poly.entity_id
_entity_poly.type
_entity_poly.pdbx_seq_one_letter_code
_entity_poly.pdbx_strand_id
1 'polypeptide(L)'
;MKEFHLHTGPYIKDKNRTSKMMFHLLIALIPIIIFSFIKNGVIPFVKDKTDFIGLIYPLIFILISCLTTILTEILYVRICLGKKGHNLKTYIMHSYSIFPGLFLALVLPINTPIYALIIGGIIATIIGKMLYGGFGNNIFNPALIGCLFVMTIYGGVISTNGGYLNSYEIDTISSATPLSNVALVDGIGTYNTLVRPYGSLWDFFLGTIPGALGETSALFCILGFIYLTITKVIKWKIPVIYVATVFAITYMIGSMHGLGIWYPLFQILSGGLMFGAIFMATDPVTSPTTPIGQVLYGLFLGILTVIFRYLTPYPEGVLTSILTMNMFVFILDRIGSKARFNFNKSILSFFLAWALILLIGCYIGNTFVKEDETDNKDPNFEIVSKNVVDKVVTYTVTQKGFSGKIKARIVIDDGLIKTIDILEQNDSYFQKIIDANYIDKLIREQETIEKVDTISGVTISSTAVKKMVINTLADYKESGYAE
;
A
#
# COMPACT_ATOMS: atom_id res chain seq x y z
N MET A 1 -4.75 66.32 26.96
CA MET A 1 -4.55 64.92 27.45
C MET A 1 -3.15 64.50 27.05
N LYS A 2 -2.34 63.95 27.98
CA LYS A 2 -1.07 63.30 27.61
C LYS A 2 -1.41 61.97 26.93
N GLU A 3 -0.96 61.77 25.70
CA GLU A 3 -1.11 60.50 24.99
C GLU A 3 -0.32 59.42 25.74
N PHE A 4 -1.03 58.45 26.31
CA PHE A 4 -0.43 57.26 26.90
C PHE A 4 -0.10 56.26 25.80
N HIS A 5 1.17 56.20 25.39
CA HIS A 5 1.65 55.12 24.54
C HIS A 5 1.92 53.88 25.41
N LEU A 6 1.02 52.90 25.34
CA LEU A 6 1.26 51.54 25.83
C LEU A 6 2.36 50.89 24.98
N HIS A 7 3.62 51.00 25.43
CA HIS A 7 4.71 50.24 24.84
C HIS A 7 4.52 48.75 25.18
N THR A 8 4.32 47.94 24.15
CA THR A 8 4.39 46.48 24.29
C THR A 8 5.83 46.09 24.62
N GLY A 9 6.00 45.13 25.54
CA GLY A 9 7.34 44.67 25.96
C GLY A 9 8.20 44.21 24.78
N PRO A 10 9.54 44.26 24.89
CA PRO A 10 10.43 43.94 23.78
C PRO A 10 10.41 42.43 23.52
N TYR A 11 9.51 41.98 22.64
CA TYR A 11 9.57 40.62 22.10
C TYR A 11 10.74 40.57 21.10
N ILE A 12 11.83 39.91 21.49
CA ILE A 12 12.90 39.55 20.55
C ILE A 12 12.27 38.63 19.51
N LYS A 13 12.06 39.14 18.29
CA LYS A 13 11.49 38.36 17.19
C LYS A 13 12.49 37.29 16.78
N ASP A 14 12.15 36.03 17.04
CA ASP A 14 12.95 34.90 16.57
C ASP A 14 12.99 34.86 15.03
N LYS A 15 14.10 34.40 14.47
CA LYS A 15 14.32 34.24 13.03
C LYS A 15 13.53 33.05 12.46
N ASN A 16 12.98 32.18 13.30
CA ASN A 16 12.18 31.03 12.90
C ASN A 16 10.74 31.46 12.58
N ARG A 17 10.45 31.67 11.29
CA ARG A 17 9.11 31.98 10.78
C ARG A 17 8.49 30.74 10.13
N THR A 18 7.18 30.59 10.22
CA THR A 18 6.41 29.55 9.51
C THR A 18 6.73 29.52 8.02
N SER A 19 6.94 30.70 7.40
CA SER A 19 7.35 30.81 5.99
C SER A 19 8.66 30.08 5.69
N LYS A 20 9.62 30.11 6.62
CA LYS A 20 10.90 29.43 6.47
C LYS A 20 10.72 27.91 6.58
N MET A 21 9.90 27.46 7.54
CA MET A 21 9.56 26.03 7.68
C MET A 21 8.90 25.48 6.41
N MET A 22 7.90 26.18 5.88
CA MET A 22 7.19 25.80 4.67
C MET A 22 8.11 25.82 3.43
N PHE A 23 9.03 26.78 3.34
CA PHE A 23 10.02 26.83 2.27
C PHE A 23 10.99 25.64 2.30
N HIS A 24 11.52 25.28 3.48
CA HIS A 24 12.35 24.09 3.61
C HIS A 24 11.58 22.79 3.31
N LEU A 25 10.30 22.71 3.68
CA LEU A 25 9.43 21.59 3.32
C LEU A 25 9.29 21.45 1.79
N LEU A 26 9.07 22.57 1.09
CA LEU A 26 9.01 22.58 -0.38
C LEU A 26 10.33 22.11 -0.99
N ILE A 27 11.48 22.58 -0.49
CA ILE A 27 12.80 22.15 -0.97
C ILE A 27 12.97 20.63 -0.83
N ALA A 28 12.54 20.06 0.29
CA ALA A 28 12.63 18.62 0.53
C ALA A 28 11.76 17.78 -0.42
N LEU A 29 10.67 18.35 -0.93
CA LEU A 29 9.76 17.68 -1.88
C LEU A 29 10.25 17.75 -3.33
N ILE A 30 11.09 18.74 -3.70
CA ILE A 30 11.57 18.91 -5.08
C ILE A 30 12.25 17.64 -5.63
N PRO A 31 13.21 16.99 -4.92
CA PRO A 31 13.83 15.76 -5.41
C PRO A 31 12.82 14.63 -5.65
N ILE A 32 11.80 14.52 -4.78
CA ILE A 32 10.74 13.51 -4.88
C ILE A 32 9.88 13.78 -6.12
N ILE A 33 9.50 15.03 -6.36
CA ILE A 33 8.72 15.43 -7.54
C ILE A 33 9.51 15.17 -8.83
N ILE A 34 10.80 15.51 -8.86
CA ILE A 34 11.68 15.28 -10.02
C ILE A 34 11.79 13.78 -10.30
N PHE A 35 12.04 12.96 -9.27
CA PHE A 35 12.11 11.51 -9.44
C PHE A 35 10.79 10.94 -9.95
N SER A 36 9.67 11.41 -9.39
CA SER A 36 8.34 10.96 -9.80
C SER A 36 8.01 11.31 -11.26
N PHE A 37 8.44 12.48 -11.72
CA PHE A 37 8.36 12.88 -13.13
C PHE A 37 9.22 11.99 -14.03
N ILE A 38 10.45 11.68 -13.62
CA ILE A 38 11.33 10.77 -14.37
C ILE A 38 10.70 9.38 -14.46
N LYS A 39 10.23 8.85 -13.32
CA LYS A 39 9.67 7.51 -13.22
C LYS A 39 8.38 7.35 -14.01
N ASN A 40 7.42 8.25 -13.83
CA ASN A 40 6.07 8.09 -14.37
C ASN A 40 5.84 8.83 -15.70
N GLY A 41 6.74 9.75 -16.08
CA GLY A 41 6.66 10.50 -17.33
C GLY A 41 7.78 10.12 -18.32
N VAL A 42 9.04 10.31 -17.93
CA VAL A 42 10.19 10.12 -18.83
C VAL A 42 10.40 8.67 -19.23
N ILE A 43 10.36 7.73 -18.27
CA ILE A 43 10.58 6.30 -18.55
C ILE A 43 9.53 5.73 -19.51
N PRO A 44 8.21 5.94 -19.32
CA PRO A 44 7.20 5.50 -20.28
C PRO A 44 7.37 6.14 -21.67
N PHE A 45 7.79 7.41 -21.73
CA PHE A 45 8.04 8.11 -22.99
C PHE A 45 9.23 7.53 -23.77
N VAL A 46 10.36 7.28 -23.11
CA VAL A 46 11.56 6.67 -23.72
C VAL A 46 11.29 5.23 -24.21
N LYS A 47 10.30 4.54 -23.62
CA LYS A 47 9.89 3.19 -24.01
C LYS A 47 8.75 3.15 -25.02
N ASP A 48 8.44 4.29 -25.65
CA ASP A 48 7.37 4.44 -26.65
C ASP A 48 5.98 3.99 -26.16
N LYS A 49 5.70 4.15 -24.86
CA LYS A 49 4.43 3.80 -24.22
C LYS A 49 3.51 4.99 -23.96
N THR A 50 4.01 6.22 -24.13
CA THR A 50 3.26 7.45 -23.88
C THR A 50 3.64 8.56 -24.84
N ASP A 51 2.67 9.40 -25.20
CA ASP A 51 2.90 10.62 -25.97
C ASP A 51 3.57 11.73 -25.16
N PHE A 52 3.88 12.85 -25.81
CA PHE A 52 4.41 14.05 -25.17
C PHE A 52 3.53 14.58 -24.02
N ILE A 53 2.21 14.39 -24.10
CA ILE A 53 1.29 14.76 -23.01
C ILE A 53 1.51 13.85 -21.80
N GLY A 54 1.73 12.54 -22.01
CA GLY A 54 2.00 11.57 -20.95
C GLY A 54 3.33 11.86 -20.23
N LEU A 55 4.34 12.31 -20.96
CA LEU A 55 5.62 12.76 -20.39
C LEU A 55 5.40 13.82 -19.30
N ILE A 56 4.64 14.88 -19.60
CA ILE A 56 4.42 16.02 -18.69
C ILE A 56 3.24 15.80 -17.73
N TYR A 57 2.48 14.73 -17.90
CA TYR A 57 1.26 14.46 -17.14
C TYR A 57 1.45 14.45 -15.61
N PRO A 58 2.50 13.84 -15.02
CA PRO A 58 2.70 13.88 -13.57
C PRO A 58 2.82 15.32 -13.02
N LEU A 59 3.45 16.22 -13.78
CA LEU A 59 3.60 17.63 -13.40
C LEU A 59 2.28 18.39 -13.54
N ILE A 60 1.53 18.12 -14.62
CA ILE A 60 0.19 18.69 -14.82
C ILE A 60 -0.74 18.25 -13.67
N PHE A 61 -0.70 16.99 -13.28
CA PHE A 61 -1.49 16.44 -12.19
C PHE A 61 -1.23 17.18 -10.87
N ILE A 62 0.05 17.37 -10.51
CA ILE A 62 0.45 18.15 -9.32
C ILE A 62 0.01 19.61 -9.45
N LEU A 63 0.22 20.23 -10.61
CA LEU A 63 -0.12 21.63 -10.87
C LEU A 63 -1.62 21.89 -10.72
N ILE A 64 -2.46 21.01 -11.29
CA ILE A 64 -3.92 21.14 -11.22
C ILE A 64 -4.37 21.07 -9.76
N SER A 65 -3.89 20.10 -8.99
CA SER A 65 -4.23 19.99 -7.57
C SER A 65 -3.84 21.24 -6.76
N CYS A 66 -2.62 21.75 -6.99
CA CYS A 66 -2.15 22.99 -6.37
C CYS A 66 -3.04 24.18 -6.75
N LEU A 67 -3.37 24.33 -8.03
CA LEU A 67 -4.20 25.41 -8.52
C LEU A 67 -5.62 25.32 -7.94
N THR A 68 -6.20 24.13 -7.89
CA THR A 68 -7.53 23.90 -7.32
C THR A 68 -7.59 24.31 -5.85
N THR A 69 -6.61 23.91 -5.04
CA THR A 69 -6.59 24.26 -3.61
C THR A 69 -6.39 25.76 -3.38
N ILE A 70 -5.51 26.40 -4.16
CA ILE A 70 -5.34 27.86 -4.12
C ILE A 70 -6.64 28.58 -4.52
N LEU A 71 -7.25 28.21 -5.65
CA LEU A 71 -8.47 28.84 -6.16
C LEU A 71 -9.65 28.63 -5.20
N THR A 72 -9.81 27.42 -4.66
CA THR A 72 -10.89 27.11 -3.71
C THR A 72 -10.76 27.97 -2.45
N GLU A 73 -9.55 28.13 -1.94
CA GLU A 73 -9.32 28.96 -0.76
C GLU A 73 -9.58 30.44 -1.05
N ILE A 74 -9.11 30.95 -2.20
CA ILE A 74 -9.39 32.33 -2.63
C ILE A 74 -10.90 32.59 -2.71
N LEU A 75 -11.64 31.67 -3.33
CA LEU A 75 -13.08 31.77 -3.48
C LEU A 75 -13.78 31.73 -2.11
N TYR A 76 -13.40 30.80 -1.24
CA TYR A 76 -13.97 30.70 0.10
C TYR A 76 -13.74 31.98 0.92
N VAL A 77 -12.51 32.49 0.95
CA VAL A 77 -12.18 33.71 1.71
C VAL A 77 -12.89 34.94 1.15
N ARG A 78 -13.05 35.01 -0.17
CA ARG A 78 -13.73 36.14 -0.82
C ARG A 78 -15.23 36.12 -0.59
N ILE A 79 -15.86 34.94 -0.68
CA ILE A 79 -17.31 34.77 -0.60
C ILE A 79 -17.76 34.69 0.86
N CYS A 80 -17.20 33.77 1.65
CA CYS A 80 -17.66 33.48 3.00
C CYS A 80 -17.11 34.46 4.05
N LEU A 81 -15.85 34.91 3.90
CA LEU A 81 -15.22 35.83 4.86
C LEU A 81 -15.26 37.30 4.40
N GLY A 82 -15.75 37.58 3.19
CA GLY A 82 -15.90 38.94 2.65
C GLY A 82 -14.59 39.72 2.50
N LYS A 83 -13.42 39.10 2.66
CA LYS A 83 -12.13 39.81 2.60
C LYS A 83 -11.80 40.18 1.15
N LYS A 84 -11.48 41.45 0.93
CA LYS A 84 -11.13 42.01 -0.39
C LYS A 84 -9.82 42.81 -0.34
N GLY A 85 -9.21 43.03 -1.50
CA GLY A 85 -8.02 43.88 -1.65
C GLY A 85 -6.81 43.39 -0.83
N HIS A 86 -6.18 44.31 -0.08
CA HIS A 86 -4.96 44.04 0.70
C HIS A 86 -5.15 42.93 1.74
N ASN A 87 -6.33 42.83 2.37
CA ASN A 87 -6.63 41.83 3.39
C ASN A 87 -6.68 40.41 2.81
N LEU A 88 -7.13 40.26 1.57
CA LEU A 88 -7.14 38.98 0.86
C LEU A 88 -5.71 38.54 0.51
N LYS A 89 -4.91 39.45 -0.07
CA LYS A 89 -3.51 39.16 -0.45
C LYS A 89 -2.67 38.77 0.77
N THR A 90 -2.81 39.50 1.87
CA THR A 90 -2.11 39.21 3.13
C THR A 90 -2.51 37.85 3.69
N TYR A 91 -3.80 37.51 3.66
CA TYR A 91 -4.28 36.22 4.14
C TYR A 91 -3.69 35.05 3.33
N ILE A 92 -3.78 35.11 2.00
CA ILE A 92 -3.30 34.03 1.12
C ILE A 92 -1.80 33.79 1.31
N MET A 93 -1.02 34.86 1.44
CA MET A 93 0.43 34.78 1.61
C MET A 93 0.85 34.03 2.89
N HIS A 94 -0.01 33.98 3.89
CA HIS A 94 0.23 33.30 5.17
C HIS A 94 -0.59 32.01 5.35
N SER A 95 -1.48 31.69 4.41
CA SER A 95 -2.33 30.51 4.53
C SER A 95 -1.67 29.25 3.97
N TYR A 96 -0.66 29.37 3.10
CA TYR A 96 0.05 28.22 2.53
C TYR A 96 -0.89 27.20 1.84
N SER A 97 -1.85 27.71 1.06
CA SER A 97 -2.91 26.93 0.40
C SER A 97 -2.43 25.91 -0.63
N ILE A 98 -1.18 26.03 -1.10
CA ILE A 98 -0.58 25.11 -2.06
C ILE A 98 -0.31 23.71 -1.48
N PHE A 99 0.00 23.59 -0.18
CA PHE A 99 0.47 22.34 0.40
C PHE A 99 -0.61 21.23 0.43
N PRO A 100 -1.87 21.51 0.80
CA PRO A 100 -2.93 20.52 0.68
C PRO A 100 -3.02 19.90 -0.72
N GLY A 101 -2.94 20.73 -1.77
CA GLY A 101 -3.00 20.25 -3.16
C GLY A 101 -1.75 19.48 -3.56
N LEU A 102 -0.57 19.97 -3.18
CA LEU A 102 0.70 19.31 -3.45
C LEU A 102 0.75 17.91 -2.82
N PHE A 103 0.43 17.79 -1.53
CA PHE A 103 0.42 16.50 -0.83
C PHE A 103 -0.67 15.56 -1.34
N LEU A 104 -1.85 16.09 -1.67
CA LEU A 104 -2.93 15.30 -2.25
C LEU A 104 -2.50 14.66 -3.57
N ALA A 105 -1.89 15.43 -4.48
CA ALA A 105 -1.41 14.90 -5.74
C ALA A 105 -0.27 13.89 -5.57
N LEU A 106 0.59 14.07 -4.57
CA LEU A 106 1.68 13.15 -4.30
C LEU A 106 1.23 11.81 -3.74
N VAL A 107 0.10 11.74 -3.03
CA VAL A 107 -0.41 10.47 -2.46
C VAL A 107 -1.45 9.80 -3.35
N LEU A 108 -2.11 10.56 -4.23
CA LEU A 108 -3.07 9.94 -5.14
C LEU A 108 -2.40 9.11 -6.25
N PRO A 109 -3.10 8.08 -6.77
CA PRO A 109 -2.64 7.31 -7.91
C PRO A 109 -2.60 8.18 -9.17
N ILE A 110 -1.61 7.97 -10.03
CA ILE A 110 -1.45 8.78 -11.23
C ILE A 110 -2.64 8.67 -12.19
N ASN A 111 -3.32 7.53 -12.25
CA ASN A 111 -4.49 7.34 -13.11
C ASN A 111 -5.81 7.88 -12.51
N THR A 112 -5.72 8.69 -11.44
CA THR A 112 -6.90 9.35 -10.89
C THR A 112 -7.48 10.32 -11.91
N PRO A 113 -8.78 10.23 -12.24
CA PRO A 113 -9.38 11.18 -13.15
C PRO A 113 -9.23 12.63 -12.65
N ILE A 114 -8.93 13.55 -13.55
CA ILE A 114 -8.65 14.96 -13.19
C ILE A 114 -9.83 15.59 -12.44
N TYR A 115 -11.07 15.25 -12.80
CA TYR A 115 -12.25 15.75 -12.07
C TYR A 115 -12.29 15.27 -10.61
N ALA A 116 -11.89 14.02 -10.35
CA ALA A 116 -11.85 13.46 -8.99
C ALA A 116 -10.74 14.13 -8.17
N LEU A 117 -9.58 14.40 -8.78
CA LEU A 117 -8.51 15.20 -8.17
C LEU A 117 -9.01 16.61 -7.80
N ILE A 118 -9.73 17.28 -8.69
CA ILE A 118 -10.28 18.63 -8.44
C ILE A 118 -11.27 18.58 -7.26
N ILE A 119 -12.20 17.63 -7.26
CA ILE A 119 -13.17 17.49 -6.17
C ILE A 119 -12.45 17.18 -4.85
N GLY A 120 -11.45 16.29 -4.87
CA GLY A 120 -10.61 15.98 -3.71
C GLY A 120 -9.89 17.21 -3.17
N GLY A 121 -9.35 18.07 -4.04
CA GLY A 121 -8.71 19.33 -3.66
C GLY A 121 -9.69 20.33 -3.03
N ILE A 122 -10.91 20.40 -3.54
CA ILE A 122 -11.98 21.22 -2.95
C ILE A 122 -12.33 20.72 -1.54
N ILE A 123 -12.53 19.41 -1.38
CA ILE A 123 -12.85 18.78 -0.09
C ILE A 123 -11.70 18.96 0.91
N ALA A 124 -10.46 18.72 0.50
CA ALA A 124 -9.27 18.96 1.31
C ALA A 124 -9.24 20.41 1.85
N THR A 125 -9.53 21.38 0.98
CA THR A 125 -9.47 22.80 1.36
C THR A 125 -10.64 23.19 2.24
N ILE A 126 -11.88 22.91 1.83
CA ILE A 126 -13.08 23.37 2.55
C ILE A 126 -13.23 22.62 3.86
N ILE A 127 -13.30 21.28 3.80
CA ILE A 127 -13.58 20.45 4.97
C ILE A 127 -12.31 20.29 5.81
N GLY A 128 -11.18 20.01 5.17
CA GLY A 128 -9.94 19.72 5.89
C GLY A 128 -9.30 20.94 6.53
N LYS A 129 -9.54 22.15 6.03
CA LYS A 129 -8.84 23.36 6.47
C LYS A 129 -9.77 24.53 6.83
N MET A 130 -10.66 24.94 5.93
CA MET A 130 -11.40 26.18 6.10
C MET A 130 -12.53 26.09 7.14
N LEU A 131 -13.18 24.94 7.27
CA LEU A 131 -14.24 24.70 8.27
C LEU A 131 -13.76 24.96 9.70
N TYR A 132 -12.49 24.69 9.98
CA TYR A 132 -11.87 24.89 11.30
C TYR A 132 -11.26 26.29 11.49
N GLY A 133 -11.44 27.21 10.55
CA GLY A 133 -10.91 28.57 10.65
C GLY A 133 -9.58 28.82 9.92
N GLY A 134 -9.14 27.89 9.06
CA GLY A 134 -8.00 28.08 8.17
C GLY A 134 -6.68 27.51 8.71
N PHE A 135 -5.56 28.02 8.18
CA PHE A 135 -4.21 27.51 8.48
C PHE A 135 -3.89 27.58 9.98
N GLY A 136 -3.45 26.46 10.55
CA GLY A 136 -3.05 26.36 11.96
C GLY A 136 -4.16 25.94 12.92
N ASN A 137 -5.41 25.86 12.45
CA ASN A 137 -6.56 25.43 13.26
C ASN A 137 -7.14 24.09 12.81
N ASN A 138 -6.56 23.47 11.78
CA ASN A 138 -7.03 22.20 11.24
C ASN A 138 -6.77 21.03 12.21
N ILE A 139 -7.82 20.28 12.55
CA ILE A 139 -7.72 19.09 13.42
C ILE A 139 -7.05 17.94 12.69
N PHE A 140 -7.30 17.83 11.39
CA PHE A 140 -6.82 16.77 10.53
C PHE A 140 -5.88 17.32 9.47
N ASN A 141 -5.03 16.46 8.91
CA ASN A 141 -4.24 16.80 7.73
C ASN A 141 -5.20 17.00 6.54
N PRO A 142 -5.28 18.22 5.96
CA PRO A 142 -6.27 18.52 4.93
C PRO A 142 -6.12 17.68 3.66
N ALA A 143 -4.87 17.41 3.24
CA ALA A 143 -4.58 16.59 2.06
C ALA A 143 -5.09 15.16 2.23
N LEU A 144 -4.90 14.58 3.42
CA LEU A 144 -5.36 13.23 3.72
C LEU A 144 -6.89 13.12 3.75
N ILE A 145 -7.61 14.16 4.17
CA ILE A 145 -9.08 14.18 4.07
C ILE A 145 -9.53 14.13 2.60
N GLY A 146 -8.92 14.95 1.74
CA GLY A 146 -9.22 14.92 0.31
C GLY A 146 -8.90 13.57 -0.31
N CYS A 147 -7.77 12.98 0.07
CA CYS A 147 -7.36 11.67 -0.40
C CYS A 147 -8.31 10.56 0.07
N LEU A 148 -8.73 10.57 1.35
CA LEU A 148 -9.71 9.63 1.88
C LEU A 148 -11.02 9.69 1.10
N PHE A 149 -11.52 10.90 0.83
CA PHE A 149 -12.74 11.11 0.04
C PHE A 149 -12.61 10.54 -1.37
N VAL A 150 -11.52 10.85 -2.07
CA VAL A 150 -11.28 10.38 -3.43
C VAL A 150 -11.15 8.86 -3.49
N MET A 151 -10.38 8.26 -2.60
CA MET A 151 -10.20 6.80 -2.56
C MET A 151 -11.50 6.06 -2.21
N THR A 152 -12.32 6.63 -1.32
CA THR A 152 -13.58 5.99 -0.91
C THR A 152 -14.63 6.04 -2.03
N ILE A 153 -14.75 7.17 -2.73
CA ILE A 153 -15.82 7.38 -3.71
C ILE A 153 -15.40 6.95 -5.12
N TYR A 154 -14.16 7.26 -5.51
CA TYR A 154 -13.65 7.03 -6.86
C TYR A 154 -12.67 5.86 -6.95
N GLY A 155 -12.40 5.14 -5.85
CA GLY A 155 -11.43 4.03 -5.81
C GLY A 155 -11.66 2.97 -6.89
N GLY A 156 -12.92 2.60 -7.16
CA GLY A 156 -13.25 1.65 -8.23
C GLY A 156 -12.87 2.17 -9.62
N VAL A 157 -13.17 3.44 -9.92
CA VAL A 157 -12.82 4.09 -11.19
C VAL A 157 -11.30 4.21 -11.35
N ILE A 158 -10.61 4.53 -10.25
CA ILE A 158 -9.15 4.63 -10.24
C ILE A 158 -8.53 3.26 -10.53
N SER A 159 -9.05 2.19 -9.90
CA SER A 159 -8.60 0.82 -10.13
C SER A 159 -8.81 0.38 -11.58
N THR A 160 -9.95 0.71 -12.20
CA THR A 160 -10.21 0.35 -13.61
C THR A 160 -9.31 1.09 -14.59
N ASN A 161 -8.85 2.29 -14.24
CA ASN A 161 -7.95 3.09 -15.08
C ASN A 161 -6.46 2.71 -14.92
N GLY A 162 -6.15 1.64 -14.19
CA GLY A 162 -4.77 1.18 -13.95
C GLY A 162 -4.18 1.62 -12.61
N GLY A 163 -4.95 2.29 -11.74
CA GLY A 163 -4.56 2.61 -10.37
C GLY A 163 -3.26 3.39 -10.28
N TYR A 164 -2.27 2.82 -9.59
CA TYR A 164 -0.96 3.42 -9.34
C TYR A 164 0.10 3.11 -10.41
N LEU A 165 -0.23 2.27 -11.40
CA LEU A 165 0.70 1.84 -12.43
C LEU A 165 0.84 2.91 -13.50
N ASN A 166 2.06 3.18 -13.96
CA ASN A 166 2.25 3.99 -15.16
C ASN A 166 1.97 3.17 -16.44
N SER A 167 1.87 3.84 -17.59
CA SER A 167 1.53 3.18 -18.87
C SER A 167 2.49 2.06 -19.27
N TYR A 168 3.75 2.09 -18.83
CA TYR A 168 4.71 1.01 -19.07
C TYR A 168 4.50 -0.18 -18.11
N GLU A 169 4.18 0.09 -16.85
CA GLU A 169 3.95 -0.91 -15.80
C GLU A 169 2.64 -1.68 -16.03
N ILE A 170 1.61 -1.04 -16.59
CA ILE A 170 0.32 -1.68 -16.92
C ILE A 170 0.51 -2.86 -17.90
N ASP A 171 1.43 -2.74 -18.86
CA ASP A 171 1.68 -3.77 -19.87
C ASP A 171 2.63 -4.88 -19.38
N THR A 172 3.43 -4.62 -18.36
CA THR A 172 4.56 -5.48 -17.96
C THR A 172 4.31 -6.25 -16.69
N ILE A 173 3.46 -5.74 -15.81
CA ILE A 173 3.14 -6.33 -14.51
C ILE A 173 1.63 -6.60 -14.47
N SER A 174 1.23 -7.77 -13.98
CA SER A 174 -0.17 -8.11 -13.76
C SER A 174 -0.77 -7.20 -12.68
N SER A 175 -1.28 -6.04 -13.11
CA SER A 175 -2.20 -5.04 -12.52
C SER A 175 -2.20 -4.73 -11.00
N ALA A 176 -1.39 -5.36 -10.18
CA ALA A 176 -1.34 -5.18 -8.73
C ALA A 176 -0.07 -4.43 -8.34
N THR A 177 -0.21 -3.47 -7.44
CA THR A 177 0.92 -2.89 -6.69
C THR A 177 1.50 -3.91 -5.71
N PRO A 178 2.76 -3.74 -5.25
CA PRO A 178 3.35 -4.67 -4.28
C PRO A 178 2.50 -4.87 -3.03
N LEU A 179 1.87 -3.81 -2.53
CA LEU A 179 1.05 -3.86 -1.32
C LEU A 179 -0.35 -4.43 -1.57
N SER A 180 -0.96 -4.13 -2.72
CA SER A 180 -2.21 -4.80 -3.10
C SER A 180 -2.01 -6.29 -3.34
N ASN A 181 -0.81 -6.71 -3.79
CA ASN A 181 -0.49 -8.12 -3.95
C ASN A 181 -0.42 -8.86 -2.60
N VAL A 182 -0.10 -8.17 -1.50
CA VAL A 182 -0.17 -8.74 -0.13
C VAL A 182 -1.60 -9.14 0.22
N ALA A 183 -2.59 -8.33 -0.14
CA ALA A 183 -3.99 -8.63 0.09
C ALA A 183 -4.50 -9.80 -0.79
N LEU A 184 -3.88 -10.05 -1.94
CA LEU A 184 -4.22 -11.17 -2.83
C LEU A 184 -3.67 -12.52 -2.35
N VAL A 185 -2.65 -12.50 -1.48
CA VAL A 185 -2.03 -13.71 -0.90
C VAL A 185 -2.38 -13.89 0.58
N ASP A 186 -3.56 -13.40 0.99
CA ASP A 186 -4.07 -13.45 2.35
C ASP A 186 -3.07 -12.93 3.41
N GLY A 187 -2.37 -11.84 3.11
CA GLY A 187 -1.55 -11.09 4.07
C GLY A 187 -0.09 -11.55 4.21
N ILE A 188 0.19 -12.86 4.12
CA ILE A 188 1.55 -13.40 4.33
C ILE A 188 2.01 -14.18 3.09
N GLY A 189 2.80 -13.52 2.25
CA GLY A 189 3.40 -14.12 1.05
C GLY A 189 4.90 -14.43 1.19
N THR A 190 5.41 -15.25 0.28
CA THR A 190 6.85 -15.53 0.13
C THR A 190 7.57 -14.44 -0.68
N TYR A 191 8.91 -14.42 -0.63
CA TYR A 191 9.71 -13.42 -1.37
C TYR A 191 9.43 -13.43 -2.87
N ASN A 192 9.14 -14.60 -3.42
CA ASN A 192 8.86 -14.81 -4.83
C ASN A 192 7.51 -14.21 -5.28
N THR A 193 6.55 -14.07 -4.36
CA THR A 193 5.24 -13.48 -4.68
C THR A 193 5.22 -11.99 -4.37
N LEU A 194 5.87 -11.53 -3.29
CA LEU A 194 5.76 -10.14 -2.85
C LEU A 194 6.84 -9.21 -3.41
N VAL A 195 8.06 -9.72 -3.65
CA VAL A 195 9.21 -8.88 -4.04
C VAL A 195 9.67 -9.16 -5.47
N ARG A 196 9.91 -10.42 -5.83
CA ARG A 196 10.44 -10.77 -7.17
C ARG A 196 9.64 -10.23 -8.36
N PRO A 197 8.29 -10.16 -8.34
CA PRO A 197 7.55 -9.64 -9.51
C PRO A 197 7.85 -8.17 -9.81
N TYR A 198 8.36 -7.45 -8.81
CA TYR A 198 8.69 -6.03 -8.89
C TYR A 198 10.20 -5.78 -8.90
N GLY A 199 11.01 -6.83 -9.01
CA GLY A 199 12.48 -6.78 -8.98
C GLY A 199 13.06 -7.25 -7.65
N SER A 200 13.77 -6.37 -6.97
CA SER A 200 14.52 -6.64 -5.74
C SER A 200 14.22 -5.62 -4.64
N LEU A 201 14.59 -5.89 -3.39
CA LEU A 201 14.49 -4.88 -2.32
C LEU A 201 15.25 -3.58 -2.64
N TRP A 202 16.27 -3.65 -3.50
CA TRP A 202 16.97 -2.46 -3.96
C TRP A 202 16.10 -1.58 -4.85
N ASP A 203 15.25 -2.18 -5.67
CA ASP A 203 14.26 -1.48 -6.50
C ASP A 203 13.18 -0.80 -5.66
N PHE A 204 12.78 -1.42 -4.55
CA PHE A 204 11.91 -0.79 -3.55
C PHE A 204 12.59 0.41 -2.86
N PHE A 205 13.89 0.30 -2.59
CA PHE A 205 14.64 1.40 -1.97
C PHE A 205 14.85 2.59 -2.93
N LEU A 206 15.20 2.30 -4.19
CA LEU A 206 15.38 3.31 -5.23
C LEU A 206 14.05 3.92 -5.68
N GLY A 207 13.00 3.10 -5.76
CA GLY A 207 11.65 3.51 -6.11
C GLY A 207 11.23 3.26 -7.54
N THR A 208 11.80 2.24 -8.18
CA THR A 208 11.42 1.80 -9.52
C THR A 208 10.14 0.96 -9.53
N ILE A 209 9.50 0.78 -8.37
CA ILE A 209 8.27 0.01 -8.18
C ILE A 209 6.99 0.83 -8.44
N PRO A 210 5.87 0.20 -8.84
CA PRO A 210 4.57 0.86 -8.91
C PRO A 210 4.12 1.43 -7.56
N GLY A 211 3.57 2.65 -7.56
CA GLY A 211 3.14 3.34 -6.33
C GLY A 211 2.75 4.80 -6.59
N ALA A 212 2.22 5.48 -5.56
CA ALA A 212 1.82 6.88 -5.69
C ALA A 212 3.03 7.79 -5.96
N LEU A 213 2.77 8.97 -6.55
CA LEU A 213 3.82 9.86 -7.04
C LEU A 213 4.89 10.17 -5.98
N GLY A 214 4.49 10.45 -4.74
CA GLY A 214 5.37 10.77 -3.62
C GLY A 214 5.98 9.57 -2.92
N GLU A 215 5.41 8.37 -3.09
CA GLU A 215 5.75 7.18 -2.31
C GLU A 215 6.84 6.32 -2.93
N THR A 216 7.04 6.48 -4.24
CA THR A 216 7.90 5.60 -5.03
C THR A 216 9.30 5.47 -4.45
N SER A 217 10.00 6.56 -4.10
CA SER A 217 11.41 6.48 -3.65
C SER A 217 11.61 6.66 -2.15
N ALA A 218 11.98 5.58 -1.46
CA ALA A 218 12.40 5.63 -0.06
C ALA A 218 13.70 6.42 0.13
N LEU A 219 14.64 6.33 -0.83
CA LEU A 219 15.91 7.06 -0.79
C LEU A 219 15.69 8.58 -0.69
N PHE A 220 14.87 9.15 -1.58
CA PHE A 220 14.61 10.60 -1.55
C PHE A 220 13.79 11.01 -0.32
N CYS A 221 12.91 10.15 0.18
CA CYS A 221 12.24 10.39 1.45
C CYS A 221 13.24 10.49 2.61
N ILE A 222 14.21 9.58 2.71
CA ILE A 222 15.25 9.57 3.75
C ILE A 222 16.16 10.82 3.64
N LEU A 223 16.56 11.19 2.42
CA LEU A 223 17.33 12.42 2.21
C LEU A 223 16.53 13.67 2.63
N GLY A 224 15.23 13.71 2.31
CA GLY A 224 14.31 14.73 2.79
C GLY A 224 14.22 14.76 4.32
N PHE A 225 14.14 13.60 4.97
CA PHE A 225 14.11 13.48 6.43
C PHE A 225 15.39 14.01 7.08
N ILE A 226 16.57 13.65 6.56
CA ILE A 226 17.86 14.14 7.06
C ILE A 226 17.90 15.67 6.95
N TYR A 227 17.55 16.22 5.79
CA TYR A 227 17.53 17.66 5.55
C TYR A 227 16.56 18.40 6.47
N LEU A 228 15.33 17.90 6.64
CA LEU A 228 14.30 18.51 7.49
C LEU A 228 14.62 18.41 8.98
N THR A 229 15.35 17.38 9.39
CA THR A 229 15.84 17.21 10.76
C THR A 229 17.00 18.17 11.05
N ILE A 230 17.96 18.32 10.13
CA ILE A 230 19.09 19.27 10.28
C ILE A 230 18.58 20.71 10.34
N THR A 231 17.62 21.06 9.48
CA THR A 231 16.99 22.39 9.46
C THR A 231 16.01 22.60 10.62
N LYS A 232 15.79 21.59 11.48
CA LYS A 232 14.90 21.60 12.65
C LYS A 232 13.45 21.97 12.32
N VAL A 233 13.03 21.70 11.08
CA VAL A 233 11.62 21.86 10.66
C VAL A 233 10.78 20.75 11.25
N ILE A 234 11.33 19.54 11.28
CA ILE A 234 10.67 18.33 11.75
C ILE A 234 11.44 17.74 12.92
N LYS A 235 10.72 17.14 13.87
CA LYS A 235 11.30 16.40 14.98
C LYS A 235 11.47 14.93 14.57
N TRP A 236 12.68 14.40 14.73
CA TRP A 236 13.04 13.03 14.34
C TRP A 236 12.26 11.93 15.08
N LYS A 237 11.68 12.23 16.25
CA LYS A 237 11.01 11.26 17.11
C LYS A 237 9.83 10.57 16.43
N ILE A 238 8.93 11.33 15.80
CA ILE A 238 7.71 10.77 15.19
C ILE A 238 8.06 9.80 14.06
N PRO A 239 8.85 10.19 13.03
CA PRO A 239 9.15 9.28 11.93
C PRO A 239 9.91 8.04 12.37
N VAL A 240 10.94 8.19 13.20
CA VAL A 240 11.78 7.05 13.64
C VAL A 240 10.98 6.05 14.44
N ILE A 241 10.15 6.51 15.37
CA ILE A 241 9.36 5.61 16.24
C ILE A 241 8.25 4.94 15.43
N TYR A 242 7.61 5.67 14.52
CA TYR A 242 6.60 5.10 13.65
C TYR A 242 7.17 3.96 12.79
N VAL A 243 8.30 4.19 12.11
CA VAL A 243 8.98 3.17 11.30
C VAL A 243 9.46 1.99 12.15
N ALA A 244 10.06 2.27 13.32
CA ALA A 244 10.55 1.23 14.23
C ALA A 244 9.41 0.35 14.76
N THR A 245 8.23 0.92 14.99
CA THR A 245 7.07 0.17 15.46
C THR A 245 6.54 -0.78 14.39
N VAL A 246 6.46 -0.32 13.14
CA VAL A 246 6.07 -1.20 12.02
C VAL A 246 7.12 -2.28 11.81
N PHE A 247 8.42 -1.95 11.87
CA PHE A 247 9.51 -2.93 11.81
C PHE A 247 9.34 -4.01 12.90
N ALA A 248 9.13 -3.61 14.15
CA ALA A 248 9.05 -4.54 15.27
C ALA A 248 7.87 -5.52 15.13
N ILE A 249 6.68 -5.03 14.79
CA ILE A 249 5.49 -5.89 14.65
C ILE A 249 5.65 -6.82 13.44
N THR A 250 6.08 -6.30 12.28
CA THR A 250 6.22 -7.11 11.06
C THR A 250 7.40 -8.08 11.13
N TYR A 251 8.46 -7.76 11.87
CA TYR A 251 9.53 -8.70 12.18
C TYR A 251 9.03 -9.85 13.06
N MET A 252 8.20 -9.55 14.06
CA MET A 252 7.60 -10.58 14.90
C MET A 252 6.68 -11.51 14.10
N ILE A 253 5.81 -10.96 13.26
CA ILE A 253 4.96 -11.72 12.32
C ILE A 253 5.82 -12.57 11.38
N GLY A 254 6.88 -12.00 10.81
CA GLY A 254 7.79 -12.70 9.91
C GLY A 254 8.53 -13.86 10.60
N SER A 255 9.01 -13.65 11.82
CA SER A 255 9.69 -14.69 12.60
C SER A 255 8.78 -15.86 12.94
N MET A 256 7.47 -15.64 13.12
CA MET A 256 6.50 -16.71 13.37
C MET A 256 6.26 -17.59 12.13
N HIS A 257 6.49 -17.06 10.92
CA HIS A 257 6.26 -17.75 9.64
C HIS A 257 7.54 -18.21 8.93
N GLY A 258 8.69 -18.13 9.61
CA GLY A 258 10.01 -18.42 9.03
C GLY A 258 10.43 -17.45 7.92
N LEU A 259 9.86 -16.24 7.89
CA LEU A 259 10.23 -15.20 6.95
C LEU A 259 11.42 -14.41 7.49
N GLY A 260 12.47 -14.29 6.67
CA GLY A 260 13.67 -13.53 7.02
C GLY A 260 13.43 -12.01 7.13
N ILE A 261 14.51 -11.28 7.41
CA ILE A 261 14.49 -9.82 7.60
C ILE A 261 14.01 -9.02 6.37
N TRP A 262 13.94 -9.66 5.21
CA TRP A 262 13.41 -9.07 3.98
C TRP A 262 11.93 -8.66 4.12
N TYR A 263 11.14 -9.37 4.94
CA TYR A 263 9.71 -9.11 5.09
C TYR A 263 9.39 -7.78 5.79
N PRO A 264 9.95 -7.48 6.99
CA PRO A 264 9.75 -6.16 7.60
C PRO A 264 10.34 -5.03 6.75
N LEU A 265 11.45 -5.27 6.05
CA LEU A 265 12.01 -4.29 5.11
C LEU A 265 11.07 -3.99 3.95
N PHE A 266 10.46 -5.03 3.36
CA PHE A 266 9.43 -4.88 2.35
C PHE A 266 8.26 -4.05 2.87
N GLN A 267 7.75 -4.31 4.08
CA GLN A 267 6.65 -3.54 4.66
C GLN A 267 7.00 -2.06 4.87
N ILE A 268 8.24 -1.75 5.22
CA ILE A 268 8.68 -0.36 5.44
C ILE A 268 8.89 0.39 4.13
N LEU A 269 9.47 -0.29 3.13
CA LEU A 269 9.80 0.29 1.83
C LEU A 269 8.59 0.31 0.88
N SER A 270 7.54 -0.44 1.17
CA SER A 270 6.28 -0.45 0.40
C SER A 270 5.19 0.43 1.02
N GLY A 271 4.30 0.94 0.18
CA GLY A 271 2.99 1.44 0.62
C GLY A 271 3.01 2.76 1.37
N GLY A 272 3.76 3.75 0.87
CA GLY A 272 3.70 5.13 1.36
C GLY A 272 4.19 5.39 2.78
N LEU A 273 4.69 4.38 3.49
CA LEU A 273 5.00 4.50 4.91
C LEU A 273 6.12 5.53 5.17
N MET A 274 7.20 5.50 4.39
CA MET A 274 8.27 6.50 4.49
C MET A 274 7.75 7.91 4.23
N PHE A 275 7.01 8.09 3.14
CA PHE A 275 6.48 9.39 2.75
C PHE A 275 5.50 9.93 3.81
N GLY A 276 4.55 9.10 4.23
CA GLY A 276 3.58 9.42 5.26
C GLY A 276 4.24 9.72 6.62
N ALA A 277 5.24 8.94 7.03
CA ALA A 277 5.95 9.16 8.28
C ALA A 277 6.71 10.50 8.30
N ILE A 278 7.36 10.88 7.20
CA ILE A 278 8.27 12.02 7.14
C ILE A 278 7.56 13.32 6.75
N PHE A 279 6.53 13.28 5.90
CA PHE A 279 5.91 14.48 5.36
C PHE A 279 4.49 14.74 5.88
N MET A 280 3.79 13.70 6.36
CA MET A 280 2.38 13.83 6.74
C MET A 280 2.13 13.68 8.24
N ALA A 281 2.78 12.70 8.89
CA ALA A 281 2.67 12.47 10.33
C ALA A 281 3.38 13.56 11.17
N THR A 282 4.26 14.33 10.54
CA THR A 282 5.04 15.39 11.19
C THR A 282 4.55 16.80 10.84
N ASP A 283 3.32 16.90 10.34
CA ASP A 283 2.67 18.20 10.14
C ASP A 283 2.59 18.94 11.49
N PRO A 284 3.15 20.16 11.61
CA PRO A 284 3.24 20.88 12.88
C PRO A 284 1.89 21.27 13.48
N VAL A 285 0.81 21.26 12.69
CA VAL A 285 -0.54 21.63 13.18
C VAL A 285 -1.27 20.42 13.78
N THR A 286 -1.08 19.25 13.18
CA THR A 286 -1.86 18.04 13.49
C THR A 286 -1.09 17.00 14.28
N SER A 287 0.16 17.28 14.66
CA SER A 287 0.98 16.37 15.47
C SER A 287 1.15 16.87 16.92
N PRO A 288 1.37 15.96 17.90
CA PRO A 288 1.54 16.36 19.29
C PRO A 288 2.78 17.23 19.49
N THR A 289 2.68 18.20 20.40
CA THR A 289 3.75 19.15 20.69
C THR A 289 4.74 18.60 21.72
N THR A 290 4.26 17.76 22.65
CA THR A 290 5.04 17.25 23.78
C THR A 290 5.95 16.08 23.41
N PRO A 291 7.19 15.98 23.94
CA PRO A 291 8.11 14.88 23.62
C PRO A 291 7.56 13.47 23.85
N ILE A 292 6.78 13.29 24.91
CA ILE A 292 6.18 11.99 25.27
C ILE A 292 4.94 11.70 24.42
N GLY A 293 4.11 12.72 24.16
CA GLY A 293 2.99 12.59 23.21
C GLY A 293 3.46 12.19 21.82
N GLN A 294 4.60 12.71 21.36
CA GLN A 294 5.22 12.35 20.08
C GLN A 294 5.66 10.90 19.99
N VAL A 295 6.22 10.35 21.08
CA VAL A 295 6.62 8.95 21.14
C VAL A 295 5.39 8.05 21.09
N LEU A 296 4.37 8.35 21.91
CA LEU A 296 3.12 7.59 21.91
C LEU A 296 2.40 7.67 20.56
N TYR A 297 2.38 8.84 19.94
CA TYR A 297 1.80 9.03 18.60
C TYR A 297 2.50 8.17 17.55
N GLY A 298 3.84 8.14 17.53
CA GLY A 298 4.58 7.25 16.64
C GLY A 298 4.29 5.77 16.87
N LEU A 299 4.20 5.33 18.13
CA LEU A 299 3.85 3.95 18.49
C LEU A 299 2.44 3.59 17.97
N PHE A 300 1.43 4.40 18.28
CA PHE A 300 0.06 4.11 17.85
C PHE A 300 -0.13 4.22 16.33
N LEU A 301 0.58 5.12 15.65
CA LEU A 301 0.60 5.16 14.18
C LEU A 301 1.09 3.84 13.60
N GLY A 302 2.21 3.29 14.12
CA GLY A 302 2.77 2.03 13.64
C GLY A 302 1.83 0.86 13.86
N ILE A 303 1.27 0.77 15.06
CA ILE A 303 0.28 -0.24 15.43
C ILE A 303 -0.92 -0.20 14.48
N LEU A 304 -1.56 0.97 14.32
CA LEU A 304 -2.75 1.10 13.47
C LEU A 304 -2.44 0.80 12.01
N THR A 305 -1.25 1.17 11.54
CA THR A 305 -0.86 0.93 10.14
C THR A 305 -0.75 -0.56 9.86
N VAL A 306 -0.17 -1.31 10.80
CA VAL A 306 -0.12 -2.77 10.68
C VAL A 306 -1.53 -3.37 10.79
N ILE A 307 -2.34 -2.94 11.77
CA ILE A 307 -3.74 -3.40 11.88
C ILE A 307 -4.48 -3.23 10.56
N PHE A 308 -4.41 -2.05 9.94
CA PHE A 308 -5.14 -1.79 8.70
C PHE A 308 -4.57 -2.56 7.52
N ARG A 309 -3.25 -2.75 7.44
CA ARG A 309 -2.63 -3.54 6.37
C ARG A 309 -3.05 -5.02 6.35
N TYR A 310 -3.29 -5.62 7.52
CA TYR A 310 -3.63 -7.04 7.62
C TYR A 310 -5.13 -7.31 7.81
N LEU A 311 -5.82 -6.49 8.60
CA LEU A 311 -7.22 -6.74 8.99
C LEU A 311 -8.24 -6.02 8.13
N THR A 312 -7.81 -5.20 7.15
CA THR A 312 -8.73 -4.49 6.25
C THR A 312 -8.42 -4.81 4.79
N PRO A 313 -9.42 -4.75 3.89
CA PRO A 313 -9.20 -4.99 2.46
C PRO A 313 -8.45 -3.85 1.76
N TYR A 314 -8.13 -2.75 2.48
CA TYR A 314 -7.39 -1.62 1.94
C TYR A 314 -5.90 -1.80 2.26
N PRO A 315 -5.06 -2.10 1.26
CA PRO A 315 -3.64 -2.38 1.50
C PRO A 315 -2.91 -1.16 2.09
N GLU A 316 -3.31 0.06 1.73
CA GLU A 316 -2.71 1.30 2.26
C GLU A 316 -3.28 1.70 3.64
N GLY A 317 -2.65 1.21 4.71
CA GLY A 317 -3.01 1.56 6.10
C GLY A 317 -2.46 2.89 6.64
N VAL A 318 -1.59 3.59 5.91
CA VAL A 318 -0.87 4.77 6.41
C VAL A 318 -1.79 5.99 6.54
N LEU A 319 -2.57 6.28 5.50
CA LEU A 319 -3.47 7.43 5.44
C LEU A 319 -4.52 7.38 6.55
N THR A 320 -5.17 6.23 6.72
CA THR A 320 -6.21 6.03 7.74
C THR A 320 -5.61 6.12 9.14
N SER A 321 -4.44 5.53 9.37
CA SER A 321 -3.73 5.62 10.66
C SER A 321 -3.43 7.05 11.06
N ILE A 322 -2.93 7.88 10.14
CA ILE A 322 -2.62 9.29 10.42
C ILE A 322 -3.90 10.06 10.74
N LEU A 323 -4.96 9.90 9.95
CA LEU A 323 -6.23 10.59 10.20
C LEU A 323 -6.85 10.18 11.54
N THR A 324 -6.84 8.87 11.85
CA THR A 324 -7.32 8.37 13.15
C THR A 324 -6.51 8.95 14.28
N MET A 325 -5.17 8.94 14.20
CA MET A 325 -4.33 9.47 15.27
C MET A 325 -4.43 10.99 15.43
N ASN A 326 -4.69 11.74 14.36
CA ASN A 326 -4.95 13.19 14.46
C ASN A 326 -6.13 13.50 15.40
N MET A 327 -7.14 12.64 15.47
CA MET A 327 -8.26 12.78 16.42
C MET A 327 -7.81 12.67 17.88
N PHE A 328 -6.77 11.87 18.15
CA PHE A 328 -6.29 11.56 19.50
C PHE A 328 -5.13 12.44 19.95
N VAL A 329 -4.64 13.36 19.12
CA VAL A 329 -3.51 14.27 19.45
C VAL A 329 -3.75 15.04 20.73
N PHE A 330 -4.96 15.56 20.93
CA PHE A 330 -5.34 16.27 22.17
C PHE A 330 -5.16 15.39 23.43
N ILE A 331 -5.54 14.12 23.36
CA ILE A 331 -5.40 13.17 24.48
C ILE A 331 -3.91 12.89 24.71
N LEU A 332 -3.13 12.68 23.65
CA LEU A 332 -1.71 12.40 23.73
C LEU A 332 -0.92 13.58 24.32
N ASP A 333 -1.25 14.82 23.94
CA ASP A 333 -0.63 16.01 24.51
C ASP A 333 -1.05 16.24 25.96
N ARG A 334 -2.28 15.89 26.35
CA ARG A 334 -2.70 15.91 27.76
C ARG A 334 -1.91 14.90 28.60
N ILE A 335 -1.69 13.70 28.08
CA ILE A 335 -0.84 12.69 28.71
C ILE A 335 0.60 13.19 28.81
N GLY A 336 1.17 13.69 27.71
CA GLY A 336 2.55 14.17 27.65
C GLY A 336 2.80 15.39 28.55
N SER A 337 1.83 16.29 28.69
CA SER A 337 1.92 17.44 29.60
C SER A 337 1.94 17.01 31.07
N LYS A 338 1.06 16.06 31.46
CA LYS A 338 1.06 15.48 32.82
C LYS A 338 2.36 14.71 33.11
N ALA A 339 2.85 13.98 32.11
CA ALA A 339 4.08 13.19 32.19
C ALA A 339 5.31 14.04 32.52
N ARG A 340 5.34 15.29 32.05
CA ARG A 340 6.44 16.23 32.29
C ARG A 340 6.68 16.49 33.77
N PHE A 341 5.61 16.51 34.57
CA PHE A 341 5.68 16.75 36.01
C PHE A 341 5.64 15.45 36.83
N ASN A 342 5.10 14.37 36.27
CA ASN A 342 4.90 13.11 36.99
C ASN A 342 5.08 11.91 36.06
N PHE A 343 6.34 11.58 35.73
CA PHE A 343 6.68 10.55 34.74
C PHE A 343 6.07 9.19 35.06
N ASN A 344 5.97 8.84 36.36
CA ASN A 344 5.40 7.58 36.83
C ASN A 344 3.96 7.34 36.36
N LYS A 345 3.16 8.40 36.17
CA LYS A 345 1.77 8.26 35.68
C LYS A 345 1.69 7.92 34.19
N SER A 346 2.75 8.15 33.43
CA SER A 346 2.80 7.84 32.00
C SER A 346 3.40 6.48 31.69
N ILE A 347 4.12 5.89 32.64
CA ILE A 347 4.68 4.52 32.53
C ILE A 347 3.58 3.52 32.16
N LEU A 348 2.39 3.62 32.76
CA LEU A 348 1.27 2.74 32.44
C LEU A 348 0.84 2.81 30.97
N SER A 349 0.80 4.01 30.38
CA SER A 349 0.46 4.18 28.96
C SER A 349 1.50 3.56 28.04
N PHE A 350 2.78 3.60 28.43
CA PHE A 350 3.86 2.92 27.69
C PHE A 350 3.76 1.40 27.78
N PHE A 351 3.51 0.85 28.97
CA PHE A 351 3.30 -0.58 29.15
C PHE A 351 2.08 -1.07 28.36
N LEU A 352 0.97 -0.32 28.38
CA LEU A 352 -0.22 -0.66 27.58
C LEU A 352 0.08 -0.62 26.08
N ALA A 353 0.80 0.38 25.59
CA ALA A 353 1.19 0.45 24.17
C ALA A 353 2.06 -0.75 23.76
N TRP A 354 3.06 -1.11 24.58
CA TRP A 354 3.92 -2.28 24.33
C TRP A 354 3.16 -3.61 24.42
N ALA A 355 2.26 -3.76 25.40
CA ALA A 355 1.40 -4.93 25.50
C ALA A 355 0.51 -5.07 24.26
N LEU A 356 -0.03 -3.97 23.77
CA LEU A 356 -0.86 -3.95 22.55
C LEU A 356 -0.05 -4.33 21.31
N ILE A 357 1.20 -3.84 21.17
CA ILE A 357 2.14 -4.25 20.11
C ILE A 357 2.32 -5.77 20.10
N LEU A 358 2.62 -6.36 21.27
CA LEU A 358 2.84 -7.80 21.42
C LEU A 358 1.56 -8.59 21.12
N LEU A 359 0.42 -8.18 21.69
CA LEU A 359 -0.87 -8.85 21.48
C LEU A 359 -1.27 -8.86 20.01
N ILE A 360 -1.15 -7.72 19.32
CA ILE A 360 -1.55 -7.61 17.92
C ILE A 360 -0.62 -8.42 17.04
N GLY A 361 0.69 -8.31 17.23
CA GLY A 361 1.63 -9.07 16.42
C GLY A 361 1.45 -10.58 16.61
N CYS A 362 1.17 -11.06 17.83
CA CYS A 362 0.84 -12.46 18.08
C CYS A 362 -0.51 -12.85 17.47
N TYR A 363 -1.51 -11.99 17.56
CA TYR A 363 -2.84 -12.22 16.99
C TYR A 363 -2.77 -12.36 15.47
N ILE A 364 -2.16 -11.39 14.78
CA ILE A 364 -1.99 -11.42 13.33
C ILE A 364 -1.12 -12.62 12.95
N GLY A 365 -0.02 -12.84 13.67
CA GLY A 365 0.86 -13.99 13.47
C GLY A 365 0.15 -15.35 13.58
N ASN A 366 -0.84 -15.47 14.45
CA ASN A 366 -1.62 -16.71 14.61
C ASN A 366 -2.86 -16.78 13.71
N THR A 367 -3.34 -15.65 13.19
CA THR A 367 -4.55 -15.63 12.33
C THR A 367 -4.19 -15.99 10.89
N PHE A 368 -3.03 -15.55 10.42
CA PHE A 368 -2.53 -15.80 9.06
C PHE A 368 -1.52 -16.95 9.05
N VAL A 369 -1.76 -17.99 9.86
CA VAL A 369 -0.94 -19.20 9.86
C VAL A 369 -0.85 -19.69 8.42
N LYS A 370 0.39 -19.79 7.92
CA LYS A 370 0.70 -20.56 6.72
C LYS A 370 -0.05 -21.88 6.85
N GLU A 371 -0.95 -22.18 5.93
CA GLU A 371 -1.11 -23.57 5.56
C GLU A 371 0.30 -24.04 5.21
N ASP A 372 0.84 -24.89 6.08
CA ASP A 372 2.19 -25.39 5.93
C ASP A 372 2.37 -25.88 4.50
N GLU A 373 3.55 -25.63 3.93
CA GLU A 373 4.02 -26.21 2.66
C GLU A 373 4.15 -27.75 2.73
N THR A 374 3.40 -28.41 3.59
CA THR A 374 3.32 -29.87 3.78
C THR A 374 2.00 -30.47 3.29
N ASP A 375 1.00 -29.69 2.84
CA ASP A 375 -0.13 -30.25 2.09
C ASP A 375 -0.22 -29.58 0.72
N ASN A 376 0.47 -30.18 -0.24
CA ASN A 376 0.55 -29.77 -1.64
C ASN A 376 -0.78 -30.09 -2.38
N LYS A 377 -1.92 -29.82 -1.76
CA LYS A 377 -3.24 -30.02 -2.36
C LYS A 377 -3.67 -28.72 -3.01
N ASP A 378 -3.58 -28.70 -4.35
CA ASP A 378 -4.13 -27.62 -5.17
C ASP A 378 -5.57 -27.32 -4.70
N PRO A 379 -5.91 -26.07 -4.29
CA PRO A 379 -7.24 -25.73 -3.79
C PRO A 379 -8.35 -25.90 -4.84
N ASN A 380 -7.98 -26.12 -6.11
CA ASN A 380 -8.89 -26.42 -7.20
C ASN A 380 -8.99 -27.92 -7.53
N PHE A 381 -8.28 -28.78 -6.80
CA PHE A 381 -8.24 -30.24 -6.97
C PHE A 381 -9.00 -30.93 -5.84
N GLU A 382 -9.93 -31.80 -6.20
CA GLU A 382 -10.74 -32.56 -5.25
C GLU A 382 -10.83 -34.03 -5.68
N ILE A 383 -10.52 -34.95 -4.78
CA ILE A 383 -10.73 -36.39 -4.99
C ILE A 383 -12.16 -36.71 -4.58
N VAL A 384 -13.02 -36.98 -5.56
CA VAL A 384 -14.44 -37.30 -5.37
C VAL A 384 -14.63 -38.72 -4.87
N SER A 385 -13.84 -39.67 -5.36
CA SER A 385 -13.85 -41.05 -4.88
C SER A 385 -12.55 -41.78 -5.22
N LYS A 386 -12.21 -42.77 -4.40
CA LYS A 386 -11.04 -43.64 -4.54
C LYS A 386 -11.47 -45.08 -4.31
N ASN A 387 -11.28 -45.94 -5.31
CA ASN A 387 -11.59 -47.37 -5.22
C ASN A 387 -10.34 -48.18 -5.53
N VAL A 388 -10.03 -49.15 -4.68
CA VAL A 388 -8.85 -50.03 -4.83
C VAL A 388 -9.35 -51.45 -5.03
N VAL A 389 -9.00 -52.07 -6.15
CA VAL A 389 -9.31 -53.48 -6.45
C VAL A 389 -8.05 -54.14 -6.99
N ASP A 390 -7.54 -55.16 -6.28
CA ASP A 390 -6.44 -56.04 -6.71
C ASP A 390 -5.25 -55.31 -7.39
N LYS A 391 -4.72 -54.29 -6.69
CA LYS A 391 -3.59 -53.40 -7.06
C LYS A 391 -3.89 -52.29 -8.08
N VAL A 392 -5.09 -52.28 -8.66
CA VAL A 392 -5.55 -51.17 -9.51
C VAL A 392 -6.26 -50.13 -8.65
N VAL A 393 -5.77 -48.89 -8.68
CA VAL A 393 -6.39 -47.76 -7.99
C VAL A 393 -7.12 -46.87 -8.99
N THR A 394 -8.44 -46.79 -8.83
CA THR A 394 -9.29 -45.91 -9.63
C THR A 394 -9.64 -44.67 -8.83
N TYR A 395 -9.18 -43.53 -9.32
CA TYR A 395 -9.48 -42.20 -8.79
C TYR A 395 -10.58 -41.55 -9.62
N THR A 396 -11.56 -40.93 -8.96
CA THR A 396 -12.43 -39.93 -9.58
C THR A 396 -12.05 -38.58 -9.01
N VAL A 397 -11.55 -37.69 -9.86
CA VAL A 397 -11.01 -36.38 -9.46
C VAL A 397 -11.71 -35.26 -10.20
N THR A 398 -11.76 -34.09 -9.57
CA THR A 398 -12.28 -32.87 -10.17
C THR A 398 -11.24 -31.78 -10.09
N GLN A 399 -11.04 -31.05 -11.18
CA GLN A 399 -10.15 -29.88 -11.26
C GLN A 399 -10.91 -28.70 -11.86
N LYS A 400 -10.67 -27.48 -11.37
CA LYS A 400 -11.16 -26.25 -12.02
C LYS A 400 -10.33 -25.90 -13.26
N GLY A 401 -10.99 -25.83 -14.43
CA GLY A 401 -10.45 -25.31 -15.69
C GLY A 401 -10.68 -23.80 -15.87
N PHE A 402 -10.63 -23.31 -17.10
CA PHE A 402 -10.78 -21.88 -17.41
C PHE A 402 -12.20 -21.37 -17.13
N SER A 403 -13.23 -22.08 -17.61
CA SER A 403 -14.63 -21.66 -17.47
C SER A 403 -15.48 -22.55 -16.57
N GLY A 404 -14.98 -23.71 -16.13
CA GLY A 404 -15.73 -24.63 -15.27
C GLY A 404 -14.92 -25.84 -14.81
N LYS A 405 -15.56 -26.73 -14.05
CA LYS A 405 -14.93 -27.92 -13.48
C LYS A 405 -14.83 -29.04 -14.54
N ILE A 406 -13.71 -29.75 -14.49
CA ILE A 406 -13.40 -30.94 -15.30
C ILE A 406 -13.34 -32.11 -14.33
N LYS A 407 -14.16 -33.13 -14.55
CA LYS A 407 -14.20 -34.35 -13.74
C LYS A 407 -13.67 -35.50 -14.57
N ALA A 408 -12.66 -36.19 -14.06
CA ALA A 408 -12.03 -37.30 -14.75
C ALA A 408 -11.90 -38.52 -13.83
N ARG A 409 -11.91 -39.70 -14.45
CA ARG A 409 -11.54 -40.97 -13.85
C ARG A 409 -10.14 -41.32 -14.29
N ILE A 410 -9.23 -41.51 -13.34
CA ILE A 410 -7.83 -41.87 -13.59
C ILE A 410 -7.61 -43.25 -13.00
N VAL A 411 -7.14 -44.19 -13.83
CA VAL A 411 -6.82 -45.55 -13.43
C VAL A 411 -5.30 -45.70 -13.36
N ILE A 412 -4.80 -46.01 -12.17
CA ILE A 412 -3.38 -46.25 -11.90
C ILE A 412 -3.21 -47.74 -11.59
N ASP A 413 -2.27 -48.39 -12.29
CA ASP A 413 -1.90 -49.78 -12.08
C ASP A 413 -0.38 -49.87 -12.05
N ASP A 414 0.16 -50.45 -10.98
CA ASP A 414 1.61 -50.61 -10.75
C ASP A 414 2.42 -49.29 -10.91
N GLY A 415 1.88 -48.19 -10.36
CA GLY A 415 2.50 -46.87 -10.41
C GLY A 415 2.42 -46.13 -11.76
N LEU A 416 1.81 -46.72 -12.78
CA LEU A 416 1.63 -46.11 -14.10
C LEU A 416 0.16 -45.79 -14.39
N ILE A 417 -0.09 -44.67 -15.08
CA ILE A 417 -1.44 -44.29 -15.48
C ILE A 417 -1.82 -45.09 -16.72
N LYS A 418 -2.88 -45.90 -16.64
CA LYS A 418 -3.38 -46.68 -17.77
C LYS A 418 -4.43 -45.94 -18.58
N THR A 419 -5.39 -45.31 -17.92
CA THR A 419 -6.46 -44.56 -18.59
C THR A 419 -6.81 -43.29 -17.84
N ILE A 420 -7.19 -42.27 -18.61
CA ILE A 420 -7.75 -41.02 -18.11
C ILE A 420 -9.06 -40.80 -18.89
N ASP A 421 -10.19 -41.11 -18.27
CA ASP A 421 -11.52 -40.97 -18.86
C ASP A 421 -12.19 -39.69 -18.34
N ILE A 422 -12.59 -38.77 -19.21
CA ILE A 422 -13.29 -37.56 -18.81
C ILE A 422 -14.78 -37.90 -18.61
N LEU A 423 -15.30 -37.66 -17.40
CA LEU A 423 -16.69 -37.95 -17.05
C LEU A 423 -17.59 -36.74 -17.27
N GLU A 424 -17.14 -35.55 -16.88
CA GLU A 424 -17.89 -34.29 -17.04
C GLU A 424 -16.93 -33.17 -17.43
N GLN A 425 -17.34 -32.34 -18.38
CA GLN A 425 -16.52 -31.25 -18.92
C GLN A 425 -17.37 -29.99 -19.10
N ASN A 426 -17.26 -29.06 -18.14
CA ASN A 426 -17.88 -27.75 -18.21
C ASN A 426 -16.88 -26.64 -18.61
N ASP A 427 -15.93 -26.96 -19.48
CA ASP A 427 -14.90 -26.03 -19.95
C ASP A 427 -15.07 -25.72 -21.46
N SER A 428 -15.23 -24.43 -21.79
CA SER A 428 -15.50 -23.93 -23.14
C SER A 428 -14.37 -24.18 -24.14
N TYR A 429 -13.13 -24.40 -23.68
CA TYR A 429 -11.96 -24.59 -24.53
C TYR A 429 -11.46 -26.03 -24.58
N PHE A 430 -12.11 -26.93 -23.86
CA PHE A 430 -11.60 -28.28 -23.69
C PHE A 430 -11.71 -29.15 -24.95
N GLN A 431 -12.59 -28.81 -25.91
CA GLN A 431 -12.60 -29.47 -27.22
C GLN A 431 -11.22 -29.40 -27.92
N LYS A 432 -10.52 -28.27 -27.80
CA LYS A 432 -9.16 -28.11 -28.35
C LYS A 432 -8.10 -28.96 -27.66
N ILE A 433 -8.35 -29.43 -26.43
CA ILE A 433 -7.49 -30.36 -25.70
C ILE A 433 -7.63 -31.77 -26.26
N ILE A 434 -8.87 -32.15 -26.61
CA ILE A 434 -9.18 -33.42 -27.28
C ILE A 434 -8.56 -33.43 -28.67
N ASP A 435 -8.78 -32.38 -29.47
CA ASP A 435 -8.27 -32.28 -30.85
C ASP A 435 -6.72 -32.33 -30.92
N ALA A 436 -6.05 -31.96 -29.83
CA ALA A 436 -4.58 -31.97 -29.70
C ALA A 436 -4.01 -33.30 -29.16
N ASN A 437 -4.84 -34.31 -28.88
CA ASN A 437 -4.46 -35.58 -28.24
C ASN A 437 -3.59 -35.39 -26.98
N TYR A 438 -3.93 -34.39 -26.17
CA TYR A 438 -3.11 -34.00 -25.02
C TYR A 438 -3.08 -35.05 -23.91
N ILE A 439 -4.22 -35.73 -23.70
CA ILE A 439 -4.36 -36.77 -22.68
C ILE A 439 -3.46 -37.96 -23.01
N ASP A 440 -3.44 -38.39 -24.26
CA ASP A 440 -2.54 -39.46 -24.73
C ASP A 440 -1.06 -39.06 -24.63
N LYS A 441 -0.76 -37.76 -24.78
CA LYS A 441 0.60 -37.24 -24.54
C LYS A 441 0.99 -37.33 -23.06
N LEU A 442 0.08 -36.98 -22.14
CA LEU A 442 0.31 -37.09 -20.70
C LEU A 442 0.50 -38.54 -20.24
N ILE A 443 -0.24 -39.49 -20.82
CA ILE A 443 -0.07 -40.92 -20.53
C ILE A 443 1.28 -41.44 -21.05
N ARG A 444 1.70 -41.04 -22.26
CA ARG A 444 2.99 -41.46 -22.84
C ARG A 444 4.20 -40.86 -22.14
N GLU A 445 4.12 -39.61 -21.69
CA GLU A 445 5.23 -38.86 -21.08
C GLU A 445 5.12 -38.80 -19.54
N GLN A 446 4.59 -39.84 -18.91
CA GLN A 446 4.27 -39.86 -17.47
C GLN A 446 5.49 -39.67 -16.54
N GLU A 447 6.69 -40.10 -16.95
CA GLU A 447 7.94 -39.91 -16.17
C GLU A 447 8.44 -38.46 -16.16
N THR A 448 8.07 -37.67 -17.19
CA THR A 448 8.48 -36.28 -17.35
C THR A 448 7.27 -35.34 -17.45
N ILE A 449 6.19 -35.67 -16.75
CA ILE A 449 4.92 -34.93 -16.81
C ILE A 449 5.10 -33.43 -16.56
N GLU A 450 6.00 -33.04 -15.65
CA GLU A 450 6.29 -31.63 -15.34
C GLU A 450 6.86 -30.85 -16.53
N LYS A 451 7.54 -31.53 -17.47
CA LYS A 451 8.16 -30.93 -18.66
C LYS A 451 7.26 -30.96 -19.90
N VAL A 452 6.07 -31.57 -19.81
CA VAL A 452 5.12 -31.60 -20.93
C VAL A 452 4.59 -30.19 -21.17
N ASP A 453 4.83 -29.66 -22.38
CA ASP A 453 4.36 -28.34 -22.77
C ASP A 453 2.84 -28.22 -22.74
N THR A 454 2.33 -27.06 -22.34
CA THR A 454 0.90 -26.70 -22.42
C THR A 454 0.52 -26.31 -23.84
N ILE A 455 -0.77 -26.45 -24.19
CA ILE A 455 -1.26 -26.12 -25.54
C ILE A 455 -1.40 -24.59 -25.69
N SER A 456 -0.79 -24.04 -26.74
CA SER A 456 -0.91 -22.61 -27.08
C SER A 456 -2.37 -22.23 -27.36
N GLY A 457 -2.82 -21.14 -26.73
CA GLY A 457 -4.21 -20.65 -26.84
C GLY A 457 -5.23 -21.36 -25.92
N VAL A 458 -4.79 -22.38 -25.15
CA VAL A 458 -5.61 -23.09 -24.14
C VAL A 458 -4.74 -23.39 -22.90
N THR A 459 -3.88 -22.45 -22.52
CA THR A 459 -2.86 -22.64 -21.49
C THR A 459 -3.48 -22.97 -20.12
N ILE A 460 -4.56 -22.29 -19.75
CA ILE A 460 -5.19 -22.46 -18.42
C ILE A 460 -5.84 -23.85 -18.29
N SER A 461 -6.65 -24.26 -19.26
CA SER A 461 -7.32 -25.56 -19.22
C SER A 461 -6.35 -26.74 -19.44
N SER A 462 -5.32 -26.59 -20.29
CA SER A 462 -4.28 -27.62 -20.44
C SER A 462 -3.41 -27.75 -19.17
N THR A 463 -3.10 -26.64 -18.51
CA THR A 463 -2.43 -26.66 -17.20
C THR A 463 -3.31 -27.32 -16.14
N ALA A 464 -4.63 -27.09 -16.16
CA ALA A 464 -5.55 -27.73 -15.23
C ALA A 464 -5.55 -29.27 -15.38
N VAL A 465 -5.64 -29.78 -16.61
CA VAL A 465 -5.56 -31.24 -16.85
C VAL A 465 -4.20 -31.81 -16.42
N LYS A 466 -3.10 -31.11 -16.71
CA LYS A 466 -1.76 -31.51 -16.26
C LYS A 466 -1.65 -31.55 -14.73
N LYS A 467 -2.13 -30.51 -14.03
CA LYS A 467 -2.14 -30.45 -12.57
C LYS A 467 -3.00 -31.54 -11.93
N MET A 468 -4.17 -31.82 -12.52
CA MET A 468 -5.04 -32.91 -12.08
C MET A 468 -4.30 -34.24 -12.04
N VAL A 469 -3.52 -34.55 -13.08
CA VAL A 469 -2.72 -35.79 -13.15
C VAL A 469 -1.58 -35.79 -12.13
N ILE A 470 -0.84 -34.67 -12.01
CA ILE A 470 0.26 -34.53 -11.04
C ILE A 470 -0.24 -34.75 -9.60
N ASN A 471 -1.33 -34.10 -9.22
CA ASN A 471 -1.88 -34.18 -7.88
C ASN A 471 -2.42 -35.58 -7.57
N THR A 472 -2.99 -36.27 -8.56
CA THR A 472 -3.44 -37.66 -8.41
C THR A 472 -2.26 -38.62 -8.20
N LEU A 473 -1.16 -38.43 -8.94
CA LEU A 473 0.07 -39.22 -8.74
C LEU A 473 0.74 -38.92 -7.40
N ALA A 474 0.69 -37.68 -6.93
CA ALA A 474 1.18 -37.31 -5.61
C ALA A 474 0.40 -38.04 -4.50
N ASP A 475 -0.93 -38.02 -4.54
CA ASP A 475 -1.78 -38.76 -3.59
C ASP A 475 -1.50 -40.28 -3.63
N TYR A 476 -1.31 -40.85 -4.84
CA TYR A 476 -0.99 -42.26 -5.00
C TYR A 476 0.34 -42.63 -4.33
N LYS A 477 1.38 -41.78 -4.46
CA LYS A 477 2.69 -41.97 -3.82
C LYS A 477 2.61 -41.82 -2.30
N GLU A 478 1.85 -40.84 -1.81
CA GLU A 478 1.63 -40.64 -0.36
C GLU A 478 0.84 -41.78 0.28
N SER A 479 -0.03 -42.45 -0.49
CA SER A 479 -0.86 -43.55 0.00
C SER A 479 -0.13 -44.88 0.20
N GLY A 480 1.18 -44.94 -0.07
CA GLY A 480 2.00 -46.12 0.21
C GLY A 480 1.73 -47.34 -0.68
N TYR A 481 1.10 -47.16 -1.85
CA TYR A 481 0.85 -48.24 -2.83
C TYR A 481 2.03 -48.49 -3.77
N ALA A 482 3.08 -47.66 -3.68
CA ALA A 482 4.32 -47.79 -4.43
C ALA A 482 5.39 -48.48 -3.55
N GLU A 483 5.32 -49.81 -3.45
CA GLU A 483 6.45 -50.66 -3.05
C GLU A 483 6.87 -51.56 -4.20
#